data_AF-A0A1V5KZ60-F1
#
_entry.id   AF-A0A1V5KZ60-F1
#
_cell.length_a   1.000
_cell.length_b   1.000
_cell.length_c   1.000
_cell.angle_alpha   90.00
_cell.angle_beta   90.00
_cell.angle_gamma   90.00
#
_symmetry.space_group_name_H-M   'P 1'
#
loop_
_entity.id
_entity.type
_entity.pdbx_description
1 polymer ?
#
loop_
_entity_poly.entity_id
_entity_poly.type
_entity_poly.pdbx_seq_one_letter_code
_entity_poly.pdbx_strand_id
1 'polypeptide(L)' 'MEAILEPPRVEGVVELADSSVNIRVSAPALPANHWSVERELRRRFKNALDRAGIEIPYRRRILYRREEGLPGAKGL' A
#
# COMPACT_ATOMS: atom_id res chain seq x y z
N MET A 1 -12.30 15.55 16.33
CA MET A 1 -11.00 14.85 16.37
C MET A 1 -10.22 15.50 17.50
N GLU A 2 -10.65 15.19 18.73
CA GLU A 2 -10.30 15.98 19.93
C GLU A 2 -9.02 15.47 20.60
N ALA A 3 -8.56 14.28 20.21
CA ALA A 3 -7.39 13.62 20.79
C ALA A 3 -6.08 13.86 20.03
N ILE A 4 -6.09 14.65 18.95
CA ILE A 4 -4.89 15.03 18.20
C ILE A 4 -4.37 16.35 18.77
N LEU A 5 -3.10 16.37 19.16
CA LEU A 5 -2.46 17.54 19.76
C LEU A 5 -2.03 18.55 18.70
N GLU A 6 -1.57 18.07 17.54
CA GLU A 6 -1.08 18.90 16.44
C GLU A 6 -1.53 18.34 15.09
N PRO A 7 -1.70 19.18 14.05
CA PRO A 7 -2.07 18.70 12.73
C PRO A 7 -1.17 17.55 12.24
N PRO A 8 -1.75 16.47 11.67
CA PRO A 8 -0.96 15.39 11.10
C PRO A 8 0.03 15.92 10.05
N ARG A 9 1.29 15.53 10.18
CA ARG A 9 2.37 15.89 9.25
C ARG A 9 2.61 14.76 8.27
N VAL A 10 2.55 15.07 6.98
CA VAL A 10 2.93 14.14 5.91
C VAL A 10 4.43 14.27 5.69
N GLU A 11 5.17 13.20 5.96
CA GLU A 11 6.62 13.14 5.76
C GLU A 11 7.00 12.81 4.30
N GLY A 12 6.02 12.34 3.52
CA GLY A 12 6.19 11.98 2.12
C GLY A 12 6.45 10.49 1.89
N VAL A 13 7.04 10.17 0.74
CA VAL A 13 7.38 8.80 0.34
C VAL A 13 8.59 8.34 1.16
N VAL A 14 8.42 7.23 1.88
CA VAL A 14 9.50 6.63 2.69
C VAL A 14 10.06 5.37 2.05
N GLU A 15 9.34 4.74 1.13
CA GLU A 15 9.76 3.52 0.46
C GLU A 15 9.00 3.31 -0.87
N LEU A 16 9.71 2.81 -1.88
CA LEU A 16 9.15 2.29 -3.13
C LEU A 16 9.28 0.76 -3.08
N ALA A 17 8.23 0.08 -2.65
CA ALA A 17 8.22 -1.38 -2.51
C ALA A 17 7.79 -2.08 -3.81
N ASP A 18 7.98 -3.40 -3.88
CA ASP A 18 7.68 -4.24 -5.05
C ASP A 18 6.30 -3.99 -5.68
N SER A 19 5.32 -3.69 -4.84
CA SER A 19 3.93 -3.48 -5.25
C SER A 19 3.27 -2.35 -4.46
N SER A 20 4.00 -1.35 -3.97
CA SER A 20 3.40 -0.19 -3.30
C SER A 20 4.35 0.99 -3.21
N VAL A 21 3.77 2.18 -3.03
CA VAL A 21 4.48 3.38 -2.59
C VAL A 21 4.05 3.65 -1.16
N ASN A 22 5.00 3.58 -0.22
CA ASN A 22 4.68 3.76 1.19
C ASN A 22 4.88 5.24 1.57
N ILE A 23 3.80 5.87 2.03
CA ILE A 23 3.79 7.26 2.50
C ILE A 23 3.62 7.27 4.01
N ARG A 24 4.43 8.07 4.70
CA ARG A 24 4.37 8.19 6.16
C ARG A 24 3.64 9.46 6.58
N VAL A 25 2.77 9.31 7.56
CA VAL A 25 2.09 10.41 8.24
C VAL A 25 2.25 10.22 9.75
N SER A 26 2.67 11.28 10.44
CA SER A 26 2.86 11.32 11.89
C SER A 26 1.85 12.28 12.50
N ALA A 27 1.19 11.87 13.58
CA ALA A 27 0.25 12.73 14.30
C ALA A 27 0.41 12.50 15.82
N PRO A 28 0.80 13.52 16.60
CA PRO A 28 0.85 13.40 18.04
C PRO A 28 -0.58 13.33 18.59
N ALA A 29 -0.81 12.37 19.48
CA ALA A 29 -2.11 12.11 20.09
C ALA A 29 -1.99 12.03 21.61
N LEU A 30 -3.10 12.30 22.31
CA LEU A 30 -3.20 12.12 23.75
C LEU A 30 -2.91 10.65 24.14
N PRO A 31 -2.34 10.41 25.32
CA PRO A 31 -2.15 9.07 25.86
C PRO A 31 -3.45 8.25 25.82
N ALA A 32 -3.33 6.94 25.59
CA ALA A 32 -4.43 5.98 25.39
C ALA A 32 -5.31 6.20 24.13
N ASN A 33 -5.15 7.30 23.39
CA ASN A 33 -5.97 7.60 22.21
C ASN A 33 -5.29 7.28 20.87
N HIS A 34 -4.03 6.82 20.88
CA HIS A 34 -3.24 6.56 19.68
C HIS A 34 -3.97 5.67 18.66
N TRP A 35 -4.56 4.56 19.09
CA TRP A 35 -5.27 3.65 18.19
C TRP A 35 -6.56 4.23 17.62
N SER A 36 -7.30 5.02 18.43
CA SER A 36 -8.52 5.69 17.98
C SER A 36 -8.20 6.71 16.89
N VAL A 37 -7.18 7.53 17.12
CA VAL A 37 -6.66 8.51 16.16
C VAL A 37 -6.17 7.82 14.89
N GLU A 38 -5.36 6.77 15.01
CA GLU A 38 -4.81 6.02 13.88
C GLU A 38 -5.91 5.39 13.00
N ARG A 39 -6.94 4.79 13.62
CA ARG A 39 -8.08 4.20 12.89
C ARG A 39 -8.87 5.25 12.12
N GLU A 40 -9.15 6.39 12.75
CA GLU A 40 -9.87 7.48 12.11
C GLU A 40 -9.05 8.09 10.96
N LEU A 41 -7.74 8.27 11.13
CA LEU A 41 -6.84 8.72 10.06
C LEU A 41 -6.83 7.73 8.90
N ARG A 42 -6.66 6.43 9.16
CA ARG A 42 -6.72 5.39 8.11
C ARG A 42 -8.04 5.41 7.34
N ARG A 43 -9.16 5.57 8.03
CA ARG A 43 -10.49 5.68 7.39
C ARG A 43 -10.56 6.88 6.46
N ARG A 44 -10.08 8.05 6.91
CA ARG A 44 -10.04 9.27 6.11
C ARG A 44 -9.12 9.13 4.90
N PHE A 45 -7.93 8.53 5.08
CA PHE A 45 -6.99 8.28 4.01
C PHE A 45 -7.59 7.37 2.94
N LYS A 46 -8.20 6.25 3.34
CA LYS A 46 -8.89 5.35 2.41
C LYS A 46 -9.96 6.10 1.60
N ASN A 47 -10.85 6.81 2.27
CA ASN A 47 -11.92 7.56 1.60
C ASN A 47 -11.40 8.69 0.71
N ALA A 48 -10.26 9.28 1.02
CA ALA A 48 -9.62 10.30 0.18
C ALA A 48 -8.97 9.66 -1.06
N LEU A 49 -8.23 8.57 -0.88
CA LEU A 49 -7.58 7.82 -1.95
C LEU A 49 -8.63 7.27 -2.93
N ASP A 50 -9.73 6.70 -2.42
CA ASP A 50 -10.82 6.18 -3.25
C ASP A 50 -11.46 7.28 -4.10
N ARG A 51 -11.72 8.45 -3.52
CA ARG A 51 -12.26 9.61 -4.26
C ARG A 51 -11.30 10.16 -5.30
N ALA A 52 -10.00 9.99 -5.08
CA ALA A 52 -8.97 10.34 -6.05
C ALA A 52 -8.71 9.26 -7.11
N GLY A 53 -9.40 8.11 -7.04
CA GLY A 53 -9.19 6.98 -7.94
C GLY A 53 -7.88 6.21 -7.69
N ILE A 54 -7.29 6.37 -6.51
CA ILE A 54 -6.06 5.66 -6.12
C ILE A 54 -6.45 4.33 -5.47
N GLU A 55 -6.30 3.26 -6.23
CA GLU A 55 -6.59 1.90 -5.77
C GLU A 55 -5.50 1.33 -4.86
N ILE A 56 -5.89 0.43 -3.95
CA ILE A 56 -4.94 -0.32 -3.14
C ILE A 56 -4.20 -1.30 -4.06
N PRO A 57 -2.87 -1.28 -4.10
CA PRO A 57 -2.13 -2.12 -5.02
C PRO A 57 -2.17 -3.58 -4.58
N TYR A 58 -2.44 -4.48 -5.52
CA TYR A 58 -2.36 -5.92 -5.34
C TYR A 58 -1.09 -6.46 -6.01
N ARG A 59 -0.41 -7.39 -5.35
CA ARG A 59 0.77 -8.06 -5.93
C ARG A 59 0.34 -8.90 -7.13
N ARG A 60 0.69 -8.48 -8.34
CA ARG A 60 0.48 -9.27 -9.56
C ARG A 60 1.65 -10.25 -9.76
N ARG A 61 1.34 -11.55 -9.88
CA ARG A 61 2.31 -12.57 -10.28
C ARG A 61 1.95 -13.05 -11.69
N ILE A 62 2.91 -13.02 -12.61
CA ILE A 62 2.77 -13.58 -13.96
C ILE A 62 3.53 -14.90 -13.98
N LEU A 63 2.80 -16.01 -14.18
CA LEU A 63 3.39 -17.33 -14.35
C LEU A 63 3.68 -17.56 -15.82
N TYR A 64 4.96 -17.60 -16.18
CA TYR A 64 5.38 -18.02 -17.50
C TYR A 64 5.54 -19.54 -17.51
N ARG A 65 4.70 -20.23 -18.27
CA ARG A 65 4.88 -21.67 -18.56
C ARG A 65 5.69 -21.78 -19.84
N ARG A 66 6.92 -22.29 -19.74
CA ARG A 66 7.72 -22.66 -20.91
C ARG A 66 7.29 -24.07 -21.32
N GLU A 67 6.80 -24.26 -22.53
CA GLU A 67 6.67 -25.60 -23.09
C GLU A 67 8.08 -26.09 -23.46
N GLU A 68 8.49 -27.17 -22.81
CA GLU A 68 9.73 -27.85 -23.11
C GLU A 68 9.51 -28.63 -24.41
N GLY A 69 9.92 -28.07 -25.54
CA GLY A 69 9.94 -28.79 -26.80
C GLY A 69 10.82 -30.02 -26.67
N LEU A 70 10.22 -31.20 -26.78
CA LEU A 70 10.92 -32.49 -26.75
C LEU A 70 12.11 -32.48 -27.73
N PRO A 71 13.35 -32.75 -27.27
CA PRO A 71 14.48 -32.91 -28.16
C PRO A 71 14.42 -34.32 -28.76
N GLY A 72 13.89 -34.46 -29.97
CA GLY A 72 14.03 -35.70 -30.72
C GLY A 72 12.88 -36.03 -31.66
N ALA A 73 12.91 -35.46 -32.86
CA ALA A 73 12.34 -36.11 -34.04
C ALA A 73 13.17 -35.71 -35.27
N LYS A 74 14.42 -36.21 -35.34
CA LYS A 74 15.04 -36.48 -36.63
C LYS A 74 14.51 -37.83 -37.10
N GLY A 75 13.90 -37.87 -38.27
CA GLY A 75 13.57 -39.13 -38.96
C GLY A 75 12.27 -39.06 -39.75
N LEU A 76 12.34 -38.47 -40.95
CA LEU A 76 11.92 -39.05 -42.24
C LEU A 76 12.22 -38.05 -43.35
#